data_AF-A0A0B5EZV1-F1
#
_entry.id   AF-A0A0B5EZV1-F1
#
_cell.length_a   1.000
_cell.length_b   1.000
_cell.length_c   1.000
_cell.angle_alpha   90.00
_cell.angle_beta   90.00
_cell.angle_gamma   90.00
#
_symmetry.space_group_name_H-M   'P 1'
#
loop_
_entity.id
_entity.type
_entity.pdbx_description
1 polymer ?
#
loop_
_entity_poly.entity_id
_entity_poly.type
_entity_poly.pdbx_seq_one_letter_code
_entity_poly.pdbx_strand_id
1 'polypeptide(L)'
;MSPPATTDTPWHRTPVPSDCLEKPHIAAALAEDTLVRRLDSGGVEGVLHEAPDHSRAVLGLHNPTSAEARINLDALLPERADCTWHFLSGSMHTSHATDGMYVHLPVSGTVWLTAAS
;
A
#
# COMPACT_ATOMS: atom_id res chain seq x y z
N MET A 1 12.40 -16.14 -50.59
CA MET A 1 11.49 -16.30 -49.44
C MET A 1 12.21 -15.70 -48.24
N SER A 2 11.72 -14.58 -47.72
CA SER A 2 12.22 -13.98 -46.47
C SER A 2 11.31 -14.43 -45.31
N PRO A 3 11.83 -14.66 -44.11
CA PRO A 3 10.99 -14.99 -42.97
C PRO A 3 10.18 -13.75 -42.53
N PRO A 4 8.97 -13.91 -41.96
CA PRO A 4 8.18 -12.80 -41.47
C PRO A 4 8.82 -12.20 -40.21
N ALA A 5 8.74 -10.86 -40.10
CA ALA A 5 9.21 -10.11 -38.95
C ALA A 5 8.46 -10.56 -37.68
N THR A 6 9.21 -10.87 -36.63
CA THR A 6 8.69 -11.16 -35.29
C THR A 6 7.91 -9.97 -34.76
N THR A 7 6.62 -10.16 -34.54
CA THR A 7 5.74 -9.26 -33.81
C THR A 7 6.33 -9.03 -32.41
N ASP A 8 6.69 -7.78 -32.10
CA ASP A 8 7.19 -7.38 -30.79
C ASP A 8 6.24 -7.88 -29.69
N THR A 9 6.73 -8.82 -28.88
CA THR A 9 6.03 -9.29 -27.69
C THR A 9 5.98 -8.15 -26.67
N PRO A 10 4.80 -7.89 -26.06
CA PRO A 10 4.63 -6.79 -25.10
C PRO A 10 5.51 -6.89 -23.83
N TRP A 11 6.17 -8.04 -23.63
CA TRP A 11 7.15 -8.30 -22.58
C TRP A 11 8.43 -7.47 -22.69
N HIS A 12 8.76 -6.93 -23.87
CA HIS A 12 9.96 -6.11 -24.07
C HIS A 12 9.78 -4.63 -23.73
N ARG A 13 8.62 -4.23 -23.20
CA ARG A 13 8.46 -2.87 -22.70
C ARG A 13 9.35 -2.71 -21.48
N THR A 14 10.45 -1.95 -21.61
CA THR A 14 11.25 -1.51 -20.47
C THR A 14 10.28 -0.92 -19.44
N PRO A 15 10.23 -1.45 -18.21
CA PRO A 15 9.38 -0.86 -17.19
C PRO A 15 9.78 0.61 -17.09
N VAL A 16 8.80 1.50 -17.21
CA VAL A 16 9.01 2.90 -16.85
C VAL A 16 9.56 2.88 -15.43
N PRO A 17 10.63 3.63 -15.12
CA PRO A 17 11.08 3.76 -13.75
C PRO A 17 9.86 4.12 -12.92
N SER A 18 9.43 3.20 -12.05
CA SER A 18 8.44 3.50 -11.03
C SER A 18 8.95 4.72 -10.28
N ASP A 19 8.06 5.60 -9.83
CA ASP A 19 8.31 6.66 -8.85
C ASP A 19 8.74 6.03 -7.51
N CYS A 20 9.82 5.26 -7.52
CA CYS A 20 10.51 4.81 -6.34
C CYS A 20 10.96 6.08 -5.65
N LEU A 21 10.34 6.36 -4.49
CA LEU A 21 10.67 7.52 -3.67
C LEU A 21 12.20 7.64 -3.58
N GLU A 22 12.76 8.76 -4.06
CA GLU A 22 14.22 9.01 -4.04
C GLU A 22 14.81 8.86 -2.63
N LYS A 23 13.96 8.94 -1.61
CA LYS A 23 14.23 8.52 -0.24
C LYS A 23 12.96 7.97 0.41
N PRO A 24 12.86 6.66 0.69
CA PRO A 24 11.86 6.14 1.60
C PRO A 24 12.27 6.52 3.02
N HIS A 25 11.93 7.73 3.48
CA HIS A 25 12.16 8.15 4.86
C HIS A 25 11.11 7.56 5.82
N ILE A 26 10.91 6.24 5.72
CA ILE A 26 10.10 5.40 6.62
C ILE A 26 10.55 5.61 8.07
N ALA A 27 11.85 5.87 8.27
CA ALA A 27 12.45 6.11 9.58
C ALA A 27 11.76 7.22 10.40
N ALA A 28 11.28 8.30 9.76
CA ALA A 28 10.58 9.37 10.48
C ALA A 28 9.23 8.90 11.05
N ALA A 29 8.55 8.01 10.34
CA ALA A 29 7.31 7.39 10.80
C ALA A 29 7.55 6.21 11.76
N LEU A 30 8.79 5.84 12.07
CA LEU A 30 9.14 4.81 13.06
C LEU A 30 10.04 5.33 14.19
N ALA A 31 10.21 6.65 14.29
CA ALA A 31 10.96 7.29 15.37
C ALA A 31 10.23 7.15 16.72
N GLU A 32 10.96 7.36 17.82
CA GLU A 32 10.42 7.19 19.19
C GLU A 32 9.27 8.16 19.51
N ASP A 33 9.25 9.32 18.88
CA ASP A 33 8.24 10.36 19.06
C ASP A 33 7.04 10.20 18.11
N THR A 34 6.97 9.10 17.36
CA THR A 34 5.86 8.85 16.43
C THR A 34 4.54 8.67 17.13
N LEU A 35 3.49 9.18 16.48
CA LEU A 35 2.12 8.95 16.89
C LEU A 35 1.71 7.55 16.41
N VAL A 36 1.32 6.69 17.35
CA VAL A 36 0.87 5.32 17.05
C VAL A 36 -0.62 5.19 17.33
N ARG A 37 -1.37 4.77 16.32
CA ARG A 37 -2.82 4.60 16.39
C ARG A 37 -3.22 3.21 15.93
N ARG A 38 -4.08 2.55 16.70
CA ARG A 38 -4.70 1.28 16.32
C ARG A 38 -5.91 1.56 15.44
N LEU A 39 -6.09 0.70 14.45
CA LEU A 39 -7.20 0.73 13.50
C LEU A 39 -7.88 -0.65 13.52
N ASP A 40 -9.18 -0.67 13.30
CA ASP A 40 -9.95 -1.89 13.11
C ASP A 40 -10.90 -1.67 11.92
N SER A 41 -10.94 -2.65 11.01
CA SER A 41 -11.87 -2.63 9.89
C SER A 41 -12.35 -4.04 9.57
N GLY A 42 -13.57 -4.36 10.00
CA GLY A 42 -14.22 -5.62 9.64
C GLY A 42 -13.44 -6.86 10.06
N GLY A 43 -12.77 -6.82 11.22
CA GLY A 43 -11.94 -7.91 11.73
C GLY A 43 -10.50 -7.91 11.21
N VAL A 44 -10.10 -6.92 10.42
CA VAL A 44 -8.70 -6.63 10.12
C VAL A 44 -8.14 -5.72 11.21
N GLU A 45 -7.01 -6.12 11.76
CA GLU A 45 -6.24 -5.35 12.73
C GLU A 45 -5.28 -4.42 11.98
N GLY A 46 -5.22 -3.15 12.39
CA GLY A 46 -4.32 -2.18 11.80
C GLY A 46 -3.54 -1.37 12.83
N VAL A 47 -2.36 -0.93 12.43
CA VAL A 47 -1.56 0.04 13.17
C VAL A 47 -1.03 1.08 12.21
N LEU A 48 -1.21 2.34 12.56
CA LEU A 48 -0.66 3.46 11.83
C LEU A 48 0.38 4.14 12.72
N HIS A 49 1.59 4.26 12.19
CA HIS A 49 2.62 5.12 12.74
C HIS A 49 2.74 6.38 11.90
N GLU A 50 2.77 7.54 12.55
CA GLU A 50 2.87 8.83 11.89
C GLU A 50 3.97 9.67 12.53
N ALA A 51 4.73 10.38 11.69
CA ALA A 51 5.57 11.45 12.19
C ALA A 51 4.70 12.54 12.87
N PRO A 52 5.20 13.24 13.90
CA PRO A 52 4.44 14.28 14.61
C PRO A 52 3.91 15.41 13.72
N ASP A 53 4.58 15.68 12.60
CA ASP A 53 4.20 16.68 11.60
C ASP A 53 3.26 16.12 10.52
N HIS A 54 2.83 14.86 10.65
CA HIS A 54 2.00 14.11 9.70
C HIS A 54 2.58 13.96 8.28
N SER A 55 3.84 14.36 8.06
CA SER A 55 4.49 14.34 6.74
C SER A 55 4.74 12.92 6.23
N ARG A 56 4.87 11.95 7.14
CA ARG A 56 5.18 10.55 6.85
C ARG A 56 4.29 9.62 7.65
N ALA A 57 3.86 8.54 7.01
CA ALA A 57 3.10 7.48 7.64
C ALA A 57 3.56 6.08 7.22
N VAL A 58 3.41 5.14 8.14
CA VAL A 58 3.56 3.70 7.91
C VAL A 58 2.32 3.01 8.45
N LEU A 59 1.61 2.31 7.57
CA LEU A 59 0.41 1.54 7.89
C LEU A 59 0.74 0.05 7.85
N GLY A 60 0.57 -0.64 8.97
CA GLY A 60 0.54 -2.09 9.06
C GLY A 60 -0.90 -2.58 9.12
N LEU A 61 -1.23 -3.59 8.31
CA LEU A 61 -2.52 -4.28 8.33
C LEU A 61 -2.30 -5.78 8.48
N HIS A 62 -3.10 -6.42 9.31
CA HIS A 62 -3.11 -7.86 9.51
C HIS A 62 -4.54 -8.40 9.43
N ASN A 63 -4.75 -9.44 8.62
CA ASN A 63 -6.01 -10.14 8.52
C ASN A 63 -5.97 -11.44 9.34
N PRO A 64 -6.43 -11.44 10.61
CA PRO A 64 -6.49 -12.65 11.43
C PRO A 64 -7.66 -13.59 11.05
N THR A 65 -8.52 -13.19 10.12
CA THR A 65 -9.74 -13.93 9.78
C THR A 65 -9.46 -15.14 8.89
N SER A 66 -10.46 -16.01 8.73
CA SER A 66 -10.41 -17.19 7.86
C SER A 66 -10.83 -16.91 6.40
N ALA A 67 -11.10 -15.65 6.06
CA ALA A 67 -11.48 -15.22 4.71
C ALA A 67 -10.54 -14.11 4.20
N GLU A 68 -10.55 -13.87 2.89
CA GLU A 68 -9.91 -12.68 2.34
C GLU A 68 -10.61 -11.42 2.87
N ALA A 69 -9.83 -10.44 3.31
CA ALA A 69 -10.34 -9.17 3.77
C ALA A 69 -10.14 -8.09 2.72
N ARG A 70 -11.17 -7.26 2.54
CA ARG A 70 -11.20 -6.16 1.58
C ARG A 70 -11.40 -4.84 2.32
N ILE A 71 -10.46 -3.92 2.20
CA ILE A 71 -10.39 -2.68 2.99
C ILE A 71 -10.33 -1.49 2.04
N ASN A 72 -11.23 -0.52 2.21
CA ASN A 72 -11.11 0.78 1.56
C ASN A 72 -10.19 1.67 2.40
N LEU A 73 -9.02 2.03 1.87
CA LEU A 73 -8.05 2.85 2.61
C LEU A 73 -8.57 4.27 2.88
N ASP A 74 -9.32 4.84 1.94
CA ASP A 74 -9.85 6.19 2.05
C ASP A 74 -10.94 6.27 3.12
N ALA A 75 -11.69 5.18 3.31
CA ALA A 75 -12.65 5.05 4.41
C ALA A 75 -11.96 4.77 5.76
N LEU A 76 -10.86 4.01 5.76
CA LEU A 76 -10.11 3.67 6.97
C LEU A 76 -9.32 4.86 7.52
N LEU A 77 -8.76 5.68 6.63
CA LEU A 77 -7.94 6.85 6.95
C LEU A 77 -8.38 8.06 6.11
N PRO A 78 -9.57 8.65 6.39
CA PRO A 78 -10.11 9.78 5.63
C PRO A 78 -9.17 10.98 5.57
N GLU A 79 -8.40 11.22 6.62
CA GLU A 79 -7.37 12.28 6.69
C GLU A 79 -6.21 12.09 5.70
N ARG A 80 -6.10 10.91 5.08
CA ARG A 80 -5.06 10.51 4.12
C ARG A 80 -5.64 10.01 2.80
N ALA A 81 -6.89 10.35 2.50
CA ALA A 81 -7.55 9.96 1.25
C ALA A 81 -6.84 10.50 -0.01
N ASP A 82 -6.16 11.65 0.10
CA ASP A 82 -5.40 12.23 -1.01
C ASP A 82 -3.95 11.71 -1.10
N CYS A 83 -3.52 10.85 -0.17
CA CYS A 83 -2.16 10.32 -0.16
C CYS A 83 -2.00 9.15 -1.15
N THR A 84 -0.85 9.09 -1.81
CA THR A 84 -0.44 7.88 -2.53
C THR A 84 0.23 6.89 -1.57
N TRP A 85 -0.33 5.68 -1.50
CA TRP A 85 0.22 4.58 -0.70
C TRP A 85 1.17 3.72 -1.53
N HIS A 86 2.35 3.47 -0.99
CA HIS A 86 3.38 2.63 -1.58
C HIS A 86 3.57 1.35 -0.77
N PHE A 87 3.72 0.22 -1.47
CA PHE A 87 4.00 -1.07 -0.87
C PHE A 87 5.39 -1.11 -0.24
N LEU A 88 5.49 -1.62 1.00
CA LEU A 88 6.77 -1.89 1.66
C LEU A 88 7.08 -3.38 1.73
N SER A 89 6.18 -4.18 2.32
CA SER A 89 6.38 -5.61 2.50
C SER A 89 5.08 -6.34 2.79
N GLY A 90 5.07 -7.66 2.61
CA GLY A 90 3.91 -8.52 2.90
C GLY A 90 3.20 -9.01 1.65
N SER A 91 1.91 -9.34 1.80
CA SER A 91 1.10 -9.95 0.74
C SER A 91 -0.23 -9.22 0.61
N MET A 92 -0.47 -8.63 -0.55
CA MET A 92 -1.74 -7.99 -0.89
C MET A 92 -1.94 -7.92 -2.40
N HIS A 93 -3.16 -7.58 -2.82
CA HIS A 93 -3.41 -6.99 -4.13
C HIS A 93 -4.36 -5.80 -4.00
N THR A 94 -4.44 -4.96 -5.03
CA THR A 94 -5.32 -3.79 -5.05
C THR A 94 -6.43 -3.93 -6.09
N SER A 95 -7.55 -3.25 -5.83
CA SER A 95 -8.59 -3.01 -6.83
C SER A 95 -9.11 -1.59 -6.69
N HIS A 96 -9.52 -0.96 -7.80
CA HIS A 96 -10.18 0.34 -7.77
C HIS A 96 -11.70 0.20 -7.79
N ALA A 97 -12.40 1.07 -7.07
CA ALA A 97 -13.85 1.25 -7.12
C ALA A 97 -14.21 2.74 -7.13
N THR A 98 -15.50 3.06 -7.22
CA THR A 98 -15.99 4.46 -7.29
C THR A 98 -15.70 5.27 -6.03
N ASP A 99 -15.53 4.58 -4.91
CA ASP A 99 -15.34 5.13 -3.56
C ASP A 99 -13.90 5.03 -3.06
N GLY A 100 -12.94 4.64 -3.93
CA GLY A 100 -11.53 4.66 -3.60
C GLY A 100 -10.74 3.41 -3.99
N MET A 101 -9.51 3.34 -3.48
CA MET A 101 -8.62 2.19 -3.64
C MET A 101 -8.85 1.18 -2.52
N TYR A 102 -9.01 -0.09 -2.92
CA TYR A 102 -9.17 -1.20 -2.00
C TYR A 102 -7.90 -2.04 -1.93
N VAL A 103 -7.51 -2.37 -0.70
CA VAL A 103 -6.47 -3.35 -0.38
C VAL A 103 -7.14 -4.67 -0.01
N HIS A 104 -6.70 -5.74 -0.64
CA HIS A 104 -7.14 -7.10 -0.35
C HIS A 104 -6.02 -7.87 0.34
N LEU A 105 -6.31 -8.37 1.53
CA LEU A 105 -5.38 -9.20 2.31
C LEU A 105 -5.86 -10.66 2.31
N PRO A 106 -4.98 -11.61 1.95
CA PRO A 106 -5.31 -13.02 2.06
C PRO A 106 -5.52 -13.42 3.54
N VAL A 107 -6.05 -14.62 3.75
CA VAL A 107 -6.18 -15.26 5.06
C VAL A 107 -4.84 -15.25 5.79
N SER A 108 -4.82 -14.78 7.04
CA SER A 108 -3.60 -14.62 7.85
C SER A 108 -2.53 -13.72 7.22
N GLY A 109 -2.90 -12.92 6.21
CA GLY A 109 -2.02 -12.01 5.51
C GLY A 109 -1.65 -10.80 6.35
N THR A 110 -0.46 -10.26 6.08
CA THR A 110 0.01 -8.99 6.64
C THR A 110 0.57 -8.14 5.51
N VAL A 111 0.35 -6.84 5.57
CA VAL A 111 0.99 -5.88 4.66
C VAL A 111 1.43 -4.63 5.41
N TRP A 112 2.55 -4.06 4.94
CA TRP A 112 3.06 -2.78 5.35
C TRP A 112 3.07 -1.83 4.16
N LEU A 113 2.53 -0.64 4.36
CA LEU A 113 2.42 0.44 3.38
C LEU A 113 3.06 1.71 3.94
N THR A 114 3.53 2.59 3.06
CA THR A 114 3.95 3.94 3.43
C THR A 114 3.27 4.98 2.56
N ALA A 115 3.04 6.16 3.13
CA ALA A 115 2.56 7.33 2.42
C ALA A 115 3.47 8.53 2.73
N ALA A 116 3.65 9.37 1.71
CA ALA A 116 4.24 10.69 1.84
C ALA A 116 3.18 11.72 1.42
N SER A 117 3.07 12.79 2.19
CA SER A 117 2.36 14.01 1.80
C SER A 117 3.24 14.89 0.91
#